data_AF-A0A433T3N4-F1
#
_entry.id   AF-A0A433T3N4-F1
#
_cell.length_a   1.000
_cell.length_b   1.000
_cell.length_c   1.000
_cell.angle_alpha   90.00
_cell.angle_beta   90.00
_cell.angle_gamma   90.00
#
_symmetry.space_group_name_H-M   'P 1'
#
loop_
_entity.id
_entity.type
_entity.pdbx_description
1 polymer ?
#
loop_
_entity_poly.entity_id
_entity_poly.type
_entity_poly.pdbx_seq_one_letter_code
_entity_poly.pdbx_strand_id
1 'polypeptide(L)'
;MSVTGGWILVCVLSLVALVASQTTPVITDFTAPANIDEDTIVETRLTRIACSNPGDSCLCNVLTMTPNNGPFSVFKKNGDVDFYVYYLGVANGARLDITTNPTYFVTIECFDSTRTNSDTAVLEIDVQQNQA
;
A
#
# COMPACT_ATOMS: atom_id res chain seq x y z
N MET A 1 59.21 -48.13 -14.15
CA MET A 1 58.55 -47.07 -14.94
C MET A 1 57.41 -46.53 -14.09
N SER A 2 57.56 -45.29 -13.64
CA SER A 2 56.67 -44.61 -12.69
C SER A 2 55.44 -44.05 -13.43
N VAL A 3 54.24 -44.22 -12.87
CA VAL A 3 53.05 -43.47 -13.29
C VAL A 3 52.41 -42.87 -12.04
N THR A 4 52.62 -41.57 -11.86
CA THR A 4 52.08 -40.76 -10.76
C THR A 4 50.60 -40.47 -11.00
N GLY A 5 49.74 -41.00 -10.12
CA GLY A 5 48.31 -40.68 -10.09
C GLY A 5 48.07 -39.31 -9.48
N GLY A 6 47.71 -38.33 -10.31
CA GLY A 6 47.26 -37.02 -9.89
C GLY A 6 45.79 -37.05 -9.50
N TRP A 7 45.49 -36.84 -8.22
CA TRP A 7 44.13 -36.65 -7.73
C TRP A 7 43.70 -35.22 -8.04
N ILE A 8 42.77 -35.06 -8.98
CA ILE A 8 42.11 -33.77 -9.24
C ILE A 8 41.14 -33.53 -8.08
N LEU A 9 41.52 -32.65 -7.17
CA LEU A 9 40.65 -32.12 -6.12
C LEU A 9 39.64 -31.17 -6.80
N VAL A 10 38.42 -31.65 -7.03
CA VAL A 10 37.32 -30.80 -7.51
C VAL A 10 36.86 -29.95 -6.34
N CYS A 11 37.30 -28.68 -6.29
CA CYS A 11 36.70 -27.68 -5.42
C CYS A 11 35.26 -27.43 -5.87
N VAL A 12 34.31 -28.08 -5.21
CA VAL A 12 32.88 -27.73 -5.32
C VAL A 12 32.70 -26.40 -4.61
N LEU A 13 32.73 -25.31 -5.38
CA LEU A 13 32.35 -23.99 -4.90
C LEU A 13 30.82 -24.01 -4.70
N SER A 14 30.38 -24.36 -3.49
CA SER A 14 28.97 -24.25 -3.12
C SER A 14 28.59 -22.77 -3.11
N LEU A 15 27.97 -22.32 -4.20
CA LEU A 15 27.28 -21.05 -4.27
C LEU A 15 26.08 -21.16 -3.32
N VAL A 16 26.25 -20.66 -2.09
CA VAL A 16 25.14 -20.45 -1.18
C VAL A 16 24.35 -19.28 -1.74
N ALA A 17 23.34 -19.57 -2.56
CA ALA A 17 22.36 -18.57 -2.93
C ALA A 17 21.69 -18.12 -1.63
N LEU A 18 21.95 -16.89 -1.19
CA LEU A 18 21.05 -16.23 -0.25
C LEU A 18 19.73 -16.10 -0.99
N VAL A 19 18.81 -17.03 -0.76
CA VAL A 19 17.41 -16.77 -0.99
C VAL A 19 17.05 -15.71 0.04
N ALA A 20 17.09 -14.43 -0.37
CA ALA A 20 16.36 -13.43 0.38
C ALA A 20 14.94 -13.97 0.46
N SER A 21 14.44 -14.24 1.67
CA SER A 21 13.03 -14.54 1.85
C SER A 21 12.27 -13.32 1.35
N GLN A 22 11.86 -13.33 0.09
CA GLN A 22 10.93 -12.34 -0.43
C GLN A 22 9.64 -12.56 0.33
N THR A 23 9.40 -11.70 1.31
CA THR A 23 8.17 -11.69 2.05
C THR A 23 7.20 -10.78 1.31
N THR A 24 6.00 -11.30 1.07
CA THR A 24 4.91 -10.49 0.56
C THR A 24 4.54 -9.46 1.63
N PRO A 25 4.38 -8.17 1.26
CA PRO A 25 3.79 -7.19 2.18
C PRO A 25 2.40 -7.68 2.62
N VAL A 26 2.02 -7.38 3.85
CA VAL A 26 0.70 -7.73 4.39
C VAL A 26 0.01 -6.46 4.85
N ILE A 27 -1.15 -6.17 4.29
CA ILE A 27 -2.02 -5.09 4.73
C ILE A 27 -2.97 -5.64 5.78
N THR A 28 -3.10 -4.94 6.92
CA THR A 28 -4.18 -5.24 7.86
C THR A 28 -5.48 -4.67 7.33
N ASP A 29 -6.51 -5.51 7.18
CA ASP A 29 -7.84 -5.09 6.73
C ASP A 29 -8.44 -3.99 7.62
N PHE A 30 -9.26 -3.15 7.00
CA PHE A 30 -10.00 -2.10 7.69
C PHE A 30 -11.24 -2.69 8.36
N THR A 31 -11.37 -2.47 9.67
CA THR A 31 -12.49 -3.05 10.45
C THR A 31 -13.74 -2.17 10.47
N ALA A 32 -13.65 -0.95 9.95
CA ALA A 32 -14.73 0.04 9.93
C ALA A 32 -14.53 1.01 8.76
N PRO A 33 -15.61 1.63 8.24
CA PRO A 33 -15.50 2.67 7.24
C PRO A 33 -14.83 3.93 7.82
N ALA A 34 -14.11 4.65 6.98
CA ALA A 34 -13.76 6.03 7.26
C ALA A 34 -14.97 6.92 6.98
N ASN A 35 -15.07 8.06 7.66
CA ASN A 35 -16.16 9.02 7.45
C ASN A 35 -15.59 10.38 7.10
N ILE A 36 -16.27 11.10 6.22
CA ILE A 36 -15.91 12.46 5.82
C ILE A 36 -17.17 13.27 5.49
N ASP A 37 -17.20 14.53 5.93
CA ASP A 37 -18.33 15.42 5.64
C ASP A 37 -18.29 15.92 4.19
N GLU A 38 -19.45 15.99 3.54
CA GLU A 38 -19.59 16.43 2.15
C GLU A 38 -19.09 17.86 1.88
N ASP A 39 -19.06 18.70 2.92
CA ASP A 39 -18.60 20.08 2.85
C ASP A 39 -17.11 20.25 3.19
N THR A 40 -16.38 19.15 3.43
CA THR A 40 -14.93 19.17 3.62
C THR A 40 -14.27 19.75 2.38
N ILE A 41 -13.58 20.90 2.52
CA ILE A 41 -12.88 21.56 1.41
C ILE A 41 -11.36 21.47 1.47
N VAL A 42 -10.81 21.10 2.62
CA VAL A 42 -9.37 21.01 2.88
C VAL A 42 -8.90 19.57 2.86
N GLU A 43 -7.60 19.38 2.61
CA GLU A 43 -6.99 18.07 2.72
C GLU A 43 -7.20 17.49 4.13
N THR A 44 -7.70 16.26 4.18
CA THR A 44 -8.07 15.60 5.44
C THR A 44 -7.49 14.19 5.48
N ARG A 45 -6.81 13.86 6.57
CA ARG A 45 -6.28 12.52 6.84
C ARG A 45 -7.40 11.64 7.39
N LEU A 46 -7.70 10.53 6.72
CA LEU A 46 -8.83 9.66 7.08
C LEU A 46 -8.37 8.44 7.90
N THR A 47 -7.59 7.58 7.28
CA THR A 47 -7.27 6.26 7.83
C THR A 47 -5.79 5.93 7.65
N ARG A 48 -5.21 5.31 8.68
CA ARG A 48 -3.86 4.74 8.64
C ARG A 48 -3.87 3.43 7.87
N ILE A 49 -2.86 3.21 7.03
CA ILE A 49 -2.63 1.94 6.34
C ILE A 49 -1.55 1.19 7.12
N ALA A 50 -1.96 0.13 7.82
CA ALA A 50 -1.04 -0.75 8.53
C ALA A 50 -0.52 -1.81 7.56
N CYS A 51 0.70 -1.61 7.06
CA CYS A 51 1.41 -2.58 6.22
C CYS A 51 2.67 -3.10 6.92
N SER A 52 2.85 -4.42 6.90
CA SER A 52 4.03 -5.08 7.44
C SER A 52 4.72 -5.89 6.35
N ASN A 53 6.03 -5.73 6.20
CA ASN A 53 6.84 -6.55 5.31
C ASN A 53 8.15 -6.95 6.03
N PRO A 54 8.28 -8.19 6.53
CA PRO A 54 9.46 -8.57 7.32
C PRO A 54 10.79 -8.38 6.58
N GLY A 55 11.65 -7.51 7.12
CA GLY A 55 12.97 -7.24 6.52
C GLY A 55 12.95 -6.24 5.35
N ASP A 56 11.80 -5.61 5.08
CA ASP A 56 11.65 -4.63 4.01
C ASP A 56 10.64 -3.53 4.37
N SER A 57 10.56 -2.49 3.55
CA SER A 57 9.56 -1.43 3.63
C SER A 57 8.35 -1.72 2.73
N CYS A 58 7.20 -1.15 3.08
CA CYS A 58 6.03 -1.12 2.21
C CYS A 58 6.00 0.15 1.36
N LEU A 59 5.49 0.03 0.13
CA LEU A 59 5.09 1.17 -0.70
C LEU A 59 3.62 1.02 -1.11
N CYS A 60 2.75 1.87 -0.56
CA CYS A 60 1.31 1.78 -0.76
C CYS A 60 0.78 2.89 -1.68
N ASN A 61 -0.16 2.55 -2.56
CA ASN A 61 -0.86 3.48 -3.46
C ASN A 61 -2.33 3.08 -3.61
N VAL A 62 -3.14 3.96 -4.21
CA VAL A 62 -4.47 3.59 -4.70
C VAL A 62 -4.29 2.75 -5.96
N LEU A 63 -4.88 1.56 -5.97
CA LEU A 63 -4.96 0.71 -7.16
C LEU A 63 -6.19 1.06 -8.00
N THR A 64 -7.36 1.05 -7.38
CA THR A 64 -8.64 1.42 -8.01
C THR A 64 -9.57 2.11 -7.02
N MET A 65 -10.62 2.74 -7.54
CA MET A 65 -11.63 3.41 -6.74
C MET A 65 -13.00 3.27 -7.38
N THR A 66 -14.03 3.07 -6.57
CA THR A 66 -15.43 3.07 -7.01
C THR A 66 -16.25 4.01 -6.12
N PRO A 67 -16.92 5.02 -6.68
CA PRO A 67 -16.87 5.50 -8.06
C PRO A 67 -15.45 5.87 -8.54
N ASN A 68 -15.20 5.73 -9.85
CA ASN A 68 -13.92 6.12 -10.44
C ASN A 68 -13.66 7.61 -10.24
N ASN A 69 -12.37 7.99 -10.16
CA ASN A 69 -11.92 9.38 -9.98
C ASN A 69 -12.41 10.05 -8.69
N GLY A 70 -12.66 9.29 -7.63
CA GLY A 70 -12.93 9.88 -6.33
C GLY A 70 -11.71 10.66 -5.78
N PRO A 71 -11.94 11.62 -4.87
CA PRO A 71 -10.94 12.60 -4.44
C PRO A 71 -9.90 12.09 -3.43
N PHE A 72 -9.67 10.78 -3.37
CA PHE A 72 -8.82 10.15 -2.37
C PHE A 72 -7.45 9.76 -2.92
N SER A 73 -6.44 9.78 -2.07
CA SER A 73 -5.08 9.36 -2.41
C SER A 73 -4.41 8.69 -1.23
N VAL A 74 -3.44 7.84 -1.55
CA VAL A 74 -2.61 7.16 -0.55
C VAL A 74 -1.19 7.65 -0.69
N PHE A 75 -0.65 8.20 0.38
CA PHE A 75 0.75 8.58 0.45
C PHE A 75 1.22 8.68 1.90
N LYS A 76 2.53 8.77 2.05
CA LYS A 76 3.21 9.03 3.31
C LYS A 76 3.79 10.44 3.27
N LYS A 77 3.49 11.28 4.25
CA LYS A 77 4.09 12.63 4.34
C LYS A 77 5.51 12.55 4.91
N ASN A 78 6.30 13.58 4.65
CA ASN A 78 7.64 13.68 5.25
C ASN A 78 7.54 13.70 6.78
N GLY A 79 8.23 12.76 7.42
CA GLY A 79 8.23 12.57 8.87
C GLY A 79 7.25 11.52 9.38
N ASP A 80 6.30 11.07 8.55
CA ASP A 80 5.40 9.97 8.92
C ASP A 80 6.11 8.60 8.80
N VAL A 81 5.78 7.71 9.72
CA VAL A 81 6.22 6.31 9.69
C VAL A 81 5.35 5.50 8.72
N ASP A 82 4.05 5.80 8.69
CA ASP A 82 3.03 5.02 7.98
C ASP A 82 2.41 5.77 6.79
N PHE A 83 1.78 5.03 5.89
CA PHE A 83 0.93 5.59 4.83
C PHE A 83 -0.47 5.89 5.38
N TYR A 84 -1.12 6.88 4.80
CA TYR A 84 -2.51 7.20 5.13
C TYR A 84 -3.32 7.43 3.85
N VAL A 85 -4.62 7.19 3.97
CA VAL A 85 -5.61 7.66 3.00
C VAL A 85 -5.94 9.10 3.32
N TYR A 86 -5.88 9.95 2.30
CA TYR A 86 -6.19 11.37 2.37
C TYR A 86 -7.32 11.72 1.40
N TYR A 87 -8.25 12.55 1.85
CA TYR A 87 -9.03 13.41 0.97
C TYR A 87 -8.17 14.62 0.59
N LEU A 88 -8.06 14.96 -0.69
CA LEU A 88 -7.16 16.02 -1.17
C LEU A 88 -7.78 17.42 -1.25
N GLY A 89 -9.04 17.59 -0.83
CA GLY A 89 -9.73 18.86 -0.96
C GLY A 89 -10.26 19.14 -2.36
N VAL A 90 -10.97 20.27 -2.49
CA VAL A 90 -11.62 20.68 -3.75
C VAL A 90 -10.63 21.08 -4.85
N ALA A 91 -9.37 21.32 -4.49
CA ALA A 91 -8.31 21.66 -5.44
C ALA A 91 -8.06 20.54 -6.47
N ASN A 92 -8.42 19.30 -6.14
CA ASN A 92 -8.31 18.15 -7.04
C ASN A 92 -9.58 17.91 -7.87
N GLY A 93 -10.50 18.88 -7.93
CA GLY A 93 -11.63 18.90 -8.87
C GLY A 93 -12.86 18.07 -8.49
N ALA A 94 -12.80 17.29 -7.42
CA ALA A 94 -13.91 16.46 -6.95
C ALA A 94 -14.39 16.90 -5.55
N ARG A 95 -15.51 17.62 -5.53
CA ARG A 95 -16.29 17.86 -4.31
C ARG A 95 -16.99 16.57 -3.91
N LEU A 96 -17.08 16.34 -2.61
CA LEU A 96 -17.92 15.30 -2.06
C LEU A 96 -19.39 15.74 -2.18
N ASP A 97 -20.25 14.76 -2.40
CA ASP A 97 -21.69 14.97 -2.55
C ASP A 97 -22.36 13.68 -2.12
N ILE A 98 -23.03 13.72 -0.97
CA ILE A 98 -23.69 12.54 -0.42
C ILE A 98 -24.84 12.04 -1.30
N THR A 99 -25.47 12.93 -2.06
CA THR A 99 -26.61 12.59 -2.93
C THR A 99 -26.17 11.87 -4.20
N THR A 100 -25.00 12.26 -4.74
CA THR A 100 -24.44 11.64 -5.94
C THR A 100 -23.61 10.40 -5.62
N ASN A 101 -22.70 10.50 -4.63
CA ASN A 101 -21.76 9.45 -4.26
C ASN A 101 -21.68 9.34 -2.72
N PRO A 102 -22.62 8.62 -2.07
CA PRO A 102 -22.67 8.51 -0.61
C PRO A 102 -21.50 7.70 -0.04
N THR A 103 -20.93 6.79 -0.82
CA THR A 103 -19.85 5.90 -0.37
C THR A 103 -18.83 5.71 -1.49
N TYR A 104 -17.56 5.63 -1.09
CA TYR A 104 -16.44 5.28 -1.96
C TYR A 104 -15.76 4.01 -1.44
N PHE A 105 -15.43 3.09 -2.35
CA PHE A 105 -14.57 1.94 -2.10
C PHE A 105 -13.21 2.20 -2.73
N VAL A 106 -12.18 2.31 -1.91
CA VAL A 106 -10.79 2.54 -2.32
C VAL A 106 -10.01 1.25 -2.17
N THR A 107 -9.62 0.65 -3.30
CA THR A 107 -8.71 -0.50 -3.31
C THR A 107 -7.28 0.02 -3.20
N ILE A 108 -6.61 -0.37 -2.14
CA ILE A 108 -5.24 -0.01 -1.81
C ILE A 108 -4.36 -1.19 -2.16
N GLU A 109 -3.22 -0.93 -2.79
CA GLU A 109 -2.19 -1.92 -3.05
C GLU A 109 -0.88 -1.49 -2.40
N CYS A 110 -0.25 -2.39 -1.66
CA CYS A 110 1.07 -2.20 -1.09
C CYS A 110 2.06 -3.18 -1.69
N PHE A 111 3.21 -2.68 -2.10
CA PHE A 111 4.32 -3.44 -2.67
C PHE A 111 5.47 -3.59 -1.69
N ASP A 112 6.29 -4.63 -1.91
CA ASP A 112 7.67 -4.67 -1.43
C ASP A 112 8.54 -3.60 -2.09
N SER A 113 9.74 -3.37 -1.58
CA SER A 113 10.65 -2.34 -2.13
C SER A 113 11.06 -2.61 -3.57
N THR A 114 11.05 -3.89 -3.99
CA THR A 114 11.38 -4.34 -5.35
C THR A 114 10.20 -4.27 -6.31
N ARG A 115 8.98 -3.97 -5.83
CA ARG A 115 7.72 -3.97 -6.58
C ARG A 115 7.41 -5.29 -7.28
N THR A 116 7.80 -6.39 -6.66
CA THR A 116 7.63 -7.75 -7.19
C THR A 116 6.47 -8.49 -6.54
N ASN A 117 6.25 -8.26 -5.25
CA ASN A 117 5.14 -8.83 -4.51
C ASN A 117 4.24 -7.71 -4.00
N SER A 118 2.93 -7.95 -4.03
CA SER A 118 1.93 -7.02 -3.49
C SER A 118 0.83 -7.72 -2.72
N ASP A 119 0.15 -6.93 -1.91
CA ASP A 119 -1.09 -7.29 -1.23
C ASP A 119 -2.08 -6.13 -1.36
N THR A 120 -3.38 -6.43 -1.23
CA THR A 120 -4.46 -5.48 -1.47
C THR A 120 -5.51 -5.50 -0.38
N ALA A 121 -6.04 -4.32 -0.04
CA ALA A 121 -7.15 -4.17 0.89
C ALA A 121 -8.13 -3.10 0.38
N VAL A 122 -9.41 -3.23 0.74
CA VAL A 122 -10.45 -2.28 0.36
C VAL A 122 -10.88 -1.47 1.57
N LEU A 123 -10.74 -0.14 1.48
CA LEU A 123 -11.30 0.80 2.44
C LEU A 123 -12.64 1.32 1.94
N GLU A 124 -13.68 1.21 2.77
CA GLU A 124 -14.94 1.93 2.61
C GLU A 124 -14.83 3.33 3.23
N ILE A 125 -15.32 4.35 2.51
CA ILE A 125 -15.35 5.74 2.95
C ILE A 125 -16.75 6.27 2.74
N ASP A 126 -17.44 6.59 3.83
CA ASP A 126 -18.78 7.15 3.82
C ASP A 126 -18.74 8.68 3.82
N VAL A 127 -19.47 9.28 2.89
CA VAL A 127 -19.74 10.70 2.84
C VAL A 127 -20.93 11.00 3.74
N GLN A 128 -20.75 11.92 4.66
CA GLN A 128 -21.78 12.32 5.61
C GLN A 128 -22.29 13.72 5.28
N GLN A 129 -23.57 13.94 5.54
CA GLN A 129 -24.12 15.27 5.52
C GLN A 129 -23.58 16.02 6.73
N ASN A 130 -23.03 17.21 6.54
CA ASN A 130 -22.55 18.01 7.66
C ASN A 130 -23.71 18.25 8.64
N GLN A 131 -23.54 17.80 9.88
CA GLN A 131 -24.42 18.18 10.98
C GLN A 131 -23.92 19.51 11.56
N ALA A 132 -24.39 20.61 10.96
CA ALA A 132 -24.17 21.96 11.48
C ALA A 132 -24.68 22.12 12.92
#